data_AF-A0A0U9HNU3-F1
#
_entry.id   AF-A0A0U9HNU3-F1
#
_cell.length_a   1.000
_cell.length_b   1.000
_cell.length_c   1.000
_cell.angle_alpha   90.00
_cell.angle_beta   90.00
_cell.angle_gamma   90.00
#
_symmetry.space_group_name_H-M   'P 1'
#
loop_
_entity.id
_entity.type
_entity.pdbx_description
1 polymer ?
#
loop_
_entity_poly.entity_id
_entity_poly.type
_entity_poly.pdbx_seq_one_letter_code
_entity_poly.pdbx_strand_id
1 'polypeptide(L)'
;MKRLIFLFFFCLLLFNVSAFATEAENSKENMDVFYISGTILDSHKEPVKEAEITLFVNGKPHKIITDHKETEKTVTSSHGTFQLKFQLPKGEIDTAKIQIEIVKSSYKRTTVDFKKEDFAVKGNEFYISRDIMIQRHLGPAFWIATAVFLIAYALISFELLHRTVAAMIGAATMLILTYTLGTFNPEFHIISFERAIEAIDMNVIFLLMGMMIIIGVLKHTGVFQWCAYMSYKIARGNVMTLAVISCFFIAFTSAFLDNVTTMLLYTPVLIEIAIALKINPLSLLIPGIMASNVGGTATLIGDPPNIMIGSYTGLTFMQFVYALTPVVIISMIALVIYNKFFYSKEYKKGKVDDVNAFISYLREEYKITDKTLLGYGLFIMALVVSFFATHGIWHMEVSIPALFGAGLLFTYAVLTKKVKMLELIEKDIEWTTLLFFIFLFIIVGAVEEAGLLAVIADWVHQLSAGNLTIAICLILWVSAIMSAFVDNIPFTATMLPIVAYLTKVIPGAESNVLWWALALGACLGGNGTMIGASANVVTVGIAEAAGYRISFFGFFKYAFLYMLISVAICNVWLLLFY
;
A
#
# COMPACT_ATOMS: atom_id res chain seq x y z
N MET A 1 7.56 50.71 -55.45
CA MET A 1 7.16 49.28 -55.48
C MET A 1 6.76 48.67 -54.12
N LYS A 2 7.14 49.19 -52.94
CA LYS A 2 6.76 48.57 -51.65
C LYS A 2 5.41 49.02 -51.03
N ARG A 3 4.78 50.10 -51.51
CA ARG A 3 3.45 50.56 -51.03
C ARG A 3 2.26 50.06 -51.87
N LEU A 4 2.48 49.60 -53.09
CA LEU A 4 1.42 49.07 -53.96
C LEU A 4 1.09 47.59 -53.66
N ILE A 5 2.08 46.83 -53.19
CA ILE A 5 1.92 45.41 -52.83
C ILE A 5 1.15 45.26 -51.51
N PHE A 6 1.28 46.22 -50.59
CA PHE A 6 0.58 46.18 -49.31
C PHE A 6 -0.92 46.49 -49.43
N LEU A 7 -1.32 47.36 -50.37
CA LEU A 7 -2.73 47.63 -50.65
C LEU A 7 -3.42 46.48 -51.39
N PHE A 8 -2.69 45.76 -52.26
CA PHE A 8 -3.24 44.62 -53.00
C PHE A 8 -3.49 43.40 -52.09
N PHE A 9 -2.64 43.20 -51.07
CA PHE A 9 -2.84 42.13 -50.08
C PHE A 9 -4.00 42.41 -49.11
N PHE A 10 -4.30 43.69 -48.81
CA PHE A 10 -5.39 44.05 -47.91
C PHE A 10 -6.78 43.97 -48.58
N CYS A 11 -6.88 44.22 -49.90
CA CYS A 11 -8.14 44.05 -50.63
C CYS A 11 -8.52 42.58 -50.91
N LEU A 12 -7.56 41.65 -50.95
CA LEU A 12 -7.82 40.22 -51.13
C LEU A 12 -8.25 39.49 -49.84
N LEU A 13 -7.98 40.08 -48.67
CA LEU A 13 -8.41 39.57 -47.36
C LEU A 13 -9.85 40.01 -46.98
N LEU A 14 -10.42 40.98 -47.67
CA LEU A 14 -11.77 41.50 -47.39
C LEU A 14 -12.87 40.96 -48.32
N PHE A 15 -12.51 40.16 -49.34
CA PHE A 15 -13.47 39.62 -50.32
C PHE A 15 -13.72 38.10 -50.24
N ASN A 16 -13.22 37.41 -49.22
CA ASN A 16 -13.42 35.96 -49.06
C ASN A 16 -14.02 35.53 -47.71
N VAL A 17 -14.58 36.45 -46.92
CA VAL A 17 -15.22 36.12 -45.63
C VAL A 17 -16.74 36.32 -45.64
N SER A 18 -17.31 36.97 -46.67
CA SER A 18 -18.74 37.29 -46.75
C SER A 18 -19.56 36.35 -47.65
N ALA A 19 -18.97 35.30 -48.23
CA ALA A 19 -19.68 34.33 -49.06
C ALA A 19 -19.76 32.90 -48.47
N PHE A 20 -19.08 32.62 -47.35
CA PHE A 20 -19.20 31.35 -46.62
C PHE A 20 -19.85 31.48 -45.23
N ALA A 21 -20.04 32.71 -44.73
CA ALA A 21 -20.67 32.95 -43.43
C ALA A 21 -22.20 32.85 -43.47
N THR A 22 -22.83 33.10 -44.63
CA THR A 22 -24.29 33.11 -44.76
C THR A 22 -24.92 31.71 -44.94
N GLU A 23 -24.14 30.70 -45.35
CA GLU A 23 -24.62 29.29 -45.39
C GLU A 23 -24.31 28.52 -44.10
N ALA A 24 -23.33 28.96 -43.30
CA ALA A 24 -22.97 28.32 -42.04
C ALA A 24 -23.79 28.79 -40.82
N GLU A 25 -24.38 30.00 -40.87
CA GLU A 25 -25.28 30.48 -39.80
C GLU A 25 -26.71 29.92 -39.93
N ASN A 26 -27.22 29.74 -41.15
CA ASN A 26 -28.55 29.17 -41.38
C ASN A 26 -28.69 27.68 -41.03
N SER A 27 -27.58 26.94 -40.88
CA SER A 27 -27.61 25.52 -40.48
C SER A 27 -27.55 25.29 -38.97
N LYS A 28 -27.13 26.28 -38.18
CA LYS A 28 -27.06 26.19 -36.70
C LYS A 28 -28.38 26.54 -36.00
N GLU A 29 -29.28 27.29 -36.63
CA GLU A 29 -30.58 27.65 -36.05
C GLU A 29 -31.59 26.47 -36.03
N ASN A 30 -31.29 25.37 -36.73
CA ASN A 30 -32.20 24.25 -36.92
C ASN A 30 -31.77 22.94 -36.22
N MET A 31 -30.85 23.05 -35.26
CA MET A 31 -30.37 21.92 -34.46
C MET A 31 -30.72 22.12 -32.98
N ASP A 32 -31.22 21.06 -32.36
CA ASP A 32 -31.39 20.93 -30.92
C ASP A 32 -30.09 20.35 -30.32
N VAL A 33 -29.60 20.95 -29.23
CA VAL A 33 -28.37 20.55 -28.56
C VAL A 33 -28.69 19.81 -27.28
N PHE A 34 -28.11 18.63 -27.11
CA PHE A 34 -28.37 17.73 -25.99
C PHE A 34 -27.15 17.61 -25.10
N TYR A 35 -27.38 17.66 -23.80
CA TYR A 35 -26.39 17.45 -22.75
C TYR A 35 -26.91 16.34 -21.82
N ILE A 36 -26.18 15.23 -21.79
CA ILE A 36 -26.42 14.13 -20.85
C ILE A 36 -25.21 14.05 -19.93
N SER A 37 -25.40 14.21 -18.64
CA SER A 37 -24.34 14.01 -17.65
C SER A 37 -24.79 13.13 -16.49
N GLY A 38 -23.84 12.68 -15.69
CA GLY A 38 -24.12 11.90 -14.51
C GLY A 38 -22.90 11.14 -14.03
N THR A 39 -23.12 10.26 -13.06
CA THR A 39 -22.09 9.38 -12.50
C THR A 39 -22.48 7.93 -12.74
N ILE A 40 -21.53 7.13 -13.22
CA ILE A 40 -21.68 5.68 -13.27
C ILE A 40 -21.20 5.10 -11.95
N LEU A 41 -22.07 4.34 -11.29
CA LEU A 41 -21.86 3.78 -9.97
C LEU A 41 -22.01 2.25 -10.01
N ASP A 42 -21.24 1.54 -9.18
CA ASP A 42 -21.39 0.11 -8.99
C ASP A 42 -22.45 -0.24 -7.94
N SER A 43 -22.65 -1.53 -7.65
CA SER A 43 -23.59 -2.02 -6.62
C SER A 43 -23.31 -1.47 -5.21
N HIS A 44 -22.10 -1.01 -4.96
CA HIS A 44 -21.63 -0.46 -3.70
C HIS A 44 -21.69 1.07 -3.66
N LYS A 45 -22.24 1.70 -4.71
CA LYS A 45 -22.30 3.16 -4.92
C LYS A 45 -20.92 3.79 -5.09
N GLU A 46 -19.92 3.02 -5.49
CA GLU A 46 -18.61 3.53 -5.83
C GLU A 46 -18.54 3.93 -7.30
N PRO A 47 -17.81 5.00 -7.64
CA PRO A 47 -17.71 5.46 -9.01
C PRO A 47 -16.94 4.48 -9.90
N VAL A 48 -17.53 4.15 -11.04
CA VAL A 48 -16.91 3.25 -12.03
C VAL A 48 -16.09 4.07 -13.01
N LYS A 49 -14.76 3.94 -12.90
CA LYS A 49 -13.78 4.60 -13.77
C LYS A 49 -13.66 3.89 -15.11
N GLU A 50 -13.23 4.58 -16.16
CA GLU A 50 -12.93 4.00 -17.49
C GLU A 50 -14.04 3.10 -18.07
N ALA A 51 -15.30 3.34 -17.72
CA ALA A 51 -16.43 2.73 -18.41
C ALA A 51 -16.64 3.44 -19.74
N GLU A 52 -16.67 2.67 -20.83
CA GLU A 52 -16.89 3.18 -22.17
C GLU A 52 -18.37 3.47 -22.37
N ILE A 53 -18.68 4.68 -22.87
CA ILE A 53 -20.03 5.14 -23.13
C ILE A 53 -20.17 5.43 -24.62
N THR A 54 -21.11 4.74 -25.26
CA THR A 54 -21.50 4.96 -26.65
C THR A 54 -22.93 5.49 -26.71
N LEU A 55 -23.13 6.59 -27.42
CA LEU A 55 -24.46 7.15 -27.66
C LEU A 55 -25.09 6.46 -28.88
N PHE A 56 -26.35 6.05 -28.75
CA PHE A 56 -27.17 5.52 -29.84
C PHE A 56 -28.39 6.40 -30.05
N VAL A 57 -28.67 6.72 -31.31
CA VAL A 57 -29.89 7.40 -31.74
C VAL A 57 -30.57 6.51 -32.77
N ASN A 58 -31.82 6.11 -32.51
CA ASN A 58 -32.59 5.20 -33.36
C ASN A 58 -31.84 3.87 -33.63
N GLY A 59 -31.12 3.37 -32.62
CA GLY A 59 -30.35 2.13 -32.69
C GLY A 59 -29.04 2.19 -33.47
N LYS A 60 -28.61 3.37 -33.94
CA LYS A 60 -27.31 3.58 -34.59
C LYS A 60 -26.37 4.39 -33.71
N PRO A 61 -25.06 4.07 -33.68
CA PRO A 61 -24.08 4.89 -32.98
C PRO A 61 -24.14 6.34 -33.50
N HIS A 62 -24.20 7.29 -32.57
CA HIS A 62 -24.26 8.72 -32.87
C HIS A 62 -23.01 9.40 -32.31
N LYS A 63 -22.46 10.34 -33.06
CA LYS A 63 -21.26 11.05 -32.65
C LYS A 63 -21.56 12.02 -31.52
N ILE A 64 -20.63 12.09 -30.57
CA ILE A 64 -20.62 13.03 -29.45
C ILE A 64 -19.52 14.07 -29.65
N ILE A 65 -19.76 15.27 -29.15
CA ILE A 65 -18.85 16.42 -29.22
C ILE A 65 -18.12 16.51 -27.87
N THR A 66 -16.85 16.15 -27.88
CA THR A 66 -15.97 16.19 -26.70
C THR A 66 -14.75 17.05 -27.05
N ASP A 67 -14.42 18.06 -26.24
CA ASP A 67 -13.30 18.99 -26.49
C ASP A 67 -13.24 19.57 -27.91
N HIS A 68 -14.39 19.98 -28.43
CA HIS A 68 -14.57 20.52 -29.79
C HIS A 68 -14.25 19.54 -30.94
N LYS A 69 -14.14 18.23 -30.65
CA LYS A 69 -13.99 17.17 -31.66
C LYS A 69 -15.17 16.21 -31.62
N GLU A 70 -15.56 15.72 -32.79
CA GLU A 70 -16.52 14.62 -32.87
C GLU A 70 -15.82 13.29 -32.57
N THR A 71 -16.36 12.56 -31.60
CA THR A 71 -15.90 11.23 -31.19
C THR A 71 -17.08 10.28 -31.16
N GLU A 72 -16.85 8.98 -31.38
CA GLU A 72 -17.94 7.98 -31.34
C GLU A 72 -18.25 7.53 -29.90
N LYS A 73 -17.29 7.72 -28.99
CA LYS A 73 -17.26 7.15 -27.64
C LYS A 73 -16.58 8.09 -26.68
N THR A 74 -16.99 8.03 -25.42
CA THR A 74 -16.27 8.66 -24.30
C THR A 74 -16.04 7.64 -23.19
N VAL A 75 -15.19 7.98 -22.24
CA VAL A 75 -14.91 7.19 -21.05
C VAL A 75 -15.19 8.02 -19.81
N THR A 76 -15.71 7.37 -18.77
CA THR A 76 -15.91 8.01 -17.47
C THR A 76 -14.58 8.47 -16.85
N SER A 77 -14.63 9.58 -16.14
CA SER A 77 -13.49 10.12 -15.37
C SER A 77 -13.07 9.20 -14.21
N SER A 78 -12.01 9.61 -13.49
CA SER A 78 -11.59 8.97 -12.23
C SER A 78 -12.65 9.03 -11.12
N HIS A 79 -13.68 9.88 -11.26
CA HIS A 79 -14.83 9.96 -10.35
C HIS A 79 -16.08 9.30 -10.93
N GLY A 80 -15.95 8.49 -11.98
CA GLY A 80 -17.07 7.82 -12.64
C GLY A 80 -18.02 8.77 -13.37
N THR A 81 -17.67 10.06 -13.44
CA THR A 81 -18.52 11.07 -14.08
C THR A 81 -18.36 11.04 -15.59
N PHE A 82 -19.44 11.36 -16.29
CA PHE A 82 -19.44 11.51 -17.73
C PHE A 82 -20.27 12.71 -18.18
N GLN A 83 -19.94 13.21 -19.36
CA GLN A 83 -20.69 14.24 -20.05
C GLN A 83 -20.71 13.94 -21.54
N LEU A 84 -21.90 13.89 -22.11
CA LEU A 84 -22.15 13.73 -23.53
C LEU A 84 -22.78 15.02 -24.04
N LYS A 85 -22.22 15.55 -25.11
CA LYS A 85 -22.84 16.62 -25.89
C LYS A 85 -23.09 16.13 -27.29
N PHE A 86 -24.30 16.28 -27.82
CA PHE A 86 -24.60 15.93 -29.21
C PHE A 86 -25.69 16.83 -29.78
N GLN A 87 -25.90 16.73 -31.08
CA GLN A 87 -26.87 17.54 -31.80
C GLN A 87 -27.83 16.63 -32.57
N LEU A 88 -29.10 17.01 -32.61
CA LEU A 88 -30.13 16.42 -33.45
C LEU A 88 -30.87 17.52 -34.22
N PRO A 89 -31.35 17.24 -35.44
CA PRO A 89 -32.31 18.09 -36.12
C PRO A 89 -33.50 18.48 -35.23
N LYS A 90 -33.93 19.74 -35.37
CA LYS A 90 -34.99 20.32 -34.54
C LYS A 90 -36.28 19.50 -34.58
N GLY A 91 -36.79 19.12 -33.41
CA GLY A 91 -38.03 18.34 -33.27
C GLY A 91 -37.88 16.83 -33.48
N GLU A 92 -36.69 16.33 -33.82
CA GLU A 92 -36.45 14.88 -33.95
C GLU A 92 -36.53 14.16 -32.60
N ILE A 93 -36.40 14.88 -31.48
CA ILE A 93 -36.56 14.33 -30.12
C ILE A 93 -37.91 13.65 -29.88
N ASP A 94 -38.96 14.05 -30.59
CA ASP A 94 -40.31 13.49 -30.42
C ASP A 94 -40.45 12.07 -31.00
N THR A 95 -39.56 11.70 -31.93
CA THR A 95 -39.55 10.39 -32.59
C THR A 95 -38.25 9.61 -32.34
N ALA A 96 -37.18 10.29 -31.94
CA ALA A 96 -35.88 9.70 -31.72
C ALA A 96 -35.84 8.85 -30.44
N LYS A 97 -35.34 7.62 -30.57
CA LYS A 97 -34.94 6.80 -29.43
C LYS A 97 -33.49 7.09 -29.06
N ILE A 98 -33.28 7.85 -27.99
CA ILE A 98 -31.95 8.18 -27.46
C ILE A 98 -31.58 7.14 -26.40
N GLN A 99 -30.47 6.45 -26.60
CA GLN A 99 -29.98 5.45 -25.66
C GLN A 99 -28.47 5.67 -25.44
N ILE A 100 -27.98 5.40 -24.24
CA ILE A 100 -26.54 5.24 -24.03
C ILE A 100 -26.26 3.79 -23.68
N GLU A 101 -25.19 3.25 -24.24
CA GLU A 101 -24.66 1.96 -23.88
C GLU A 101 -23.38 2.16 -23.07
N ILE A 102 -23.33 1.50 -21.92
CA ILE A 102 -22.20 1.51 -21.00
C ILE A 102 -21.55 0.13 -21.04
N VAL A 103 -20.26 0.08 -21.33
CA VAL A 103 -19.48 -1.15 -21.44
C VAL A 103 -18.21 -1.04 -20.60
N LYS A 104 -17.98 -2.05 -19.75
CA LYS A 104 -16.71 -2.29 -19.06
C LYS A 104 -16.60 -3.79 -18.80
N SER A 105 -15.41 -4.36 -18.98
CA SER A 105 -15.17 -5.82 -18.93
C SER A 105 -15.65 -6.49 -17.64
N SER A 106 -15.51 -5.81 -16.50
CA SER A 106 -15.90 -6.29 -15.17
C SER A 106 -17.36 -6.01 -14.79
N TYR A 107 -18.17 -5.50 -15.73
CA TYR A 107 -19.56 -5.12 -15.51
C TYR A 107 -20.48 -5.64 -16.62
N LYS A 108 -21.77 -5.79 -16.28
CA LYS A 108 -22.79 -6.11 -17.28
C LYS A 108 -22.97 -4.93 -18.21
N ARG A 109 -22.98 -5.20 -19.52
CA ARG A 109 -23.40 -4.24 -20.54
C ARG A 109 -24.77 -3.68 -20.17
N THR A 110 -24.85 -2.37 -20.00
CA THR A 110 -26.06 -1.69 -19.53
C THR A 110 -26.46 -0.63 -20.54
N THR A 111 -27.72 -0.68 -20.98
CA THR A 111 -28.30 0.32 -21.89
C THR A 111 -29.34 1.13 -21.13
N VAL A 112 -29.24 2.46 -21.20
CA VAL A 112 -30.19 3.38 -20.57
C VAL A 112 -30.90 4.18 -21.64
N ASP A 113 -32.23 4.15 -21.59
CA ASP A 113 -33.11 4.87 -22.51
C ASP A 113 -33.45 6.24 -21.93
N PHE A 114 -33.40 7.28 -22.75
CA PHE A 114 -33.78 8.64 -22.40
C PHE A 114 -34.99 9.07 -23.23
N LYS A 115 -36.02 9.58 -22.55
CA LYS A 115 -37.22 10.13 -23.17
C LYS A 115 -37.19 11.65 -23.10
N LYS A 116 -37.93 12.31 -23.99
CA LYS A 116 -38.10 13.78 -24.01
C LYS A 116 -38.48 14.35 -22.64
N GLU A 117 -39.36 13.67 -21.92
CA GLU A 117 -39.87 14.07 -20.60
C GLU A 117 -38.77 14.14 -19.52
N ASP A 118 -37.66 13.44 -19.73
CA ASP A 118 -36.54 13.40 -18.78
C ASP A 118 -35.63 14.63 -18.90
N PHE A 119 -35.73 15.41 -19.98
CA PHE A 119 -34.87 16.55 -20.25
C PHE A 119 -35.47 17.86 -19.76
N ALA A 120 -34.68 18.64 -19.01
CA ALA A 120 -34.94 20.05 -18.78
C ALA A 120 -34.62 20.85 -20.06
N VAL A 121 -35.55 21.72 -20.47
CA VAL A 121 -35.46 22.44 -21.75
C VAL A 121 -35.23 23.93 -21.52
N LYS A 122 -34.25 24.51 -22.22
CA LYS A 122 -33.99 25.95 -22.26
C LYS A 122 -33.70 26.39 -23.69
N GLY A 123 -34.71 26.94 -24.38
CA GLY A 123 -34.59 27.26 -25.80
C GLY A 123 -34.47 25.99 -26.65
N ASN A 124 -33.39 25.86 -27.41
CA ASN A 124 -33.06 24.65 -28.19
C ASN A 124 -32.07 23.72 -27.45
N GLU A 125 -31.81 23.95 -26.16
CA GLU A 125 -30.89 23.14 -25.36
C GLU A 125 -31.66 22.23 -24.39
N PHE A 126 -31.29 20.94 -24.39
CA PHE A 126 -31.88 19.88 -23.58
C PHE A 126 -30.85 19.33 -22.61
N TYR A 127 -31.19 19.28 -21.32
CA TYR A 127 -30.27 18.88 -20.24
C TYR A 127 -30.85 17.75 -19.40
N ILE A 128 -30.04 16.74 -19.11
CA ILE A 128 -30.35 15.74 -18.10
C ILE A 128 -29.10 15.39 -17.29
N SER A 129 -29.27 15.26 -15.98
CA SER A 129 -28.26 14.74 -15.07
C SER A 129 -28.82 13.52 -14.35
N ARG A 130 -28.23 12.34 -14.56
CA ARG A 130 -28.72 11.09 -13.98
C ARG A 130 -27.58 10.14 -13.64
N ASP A 131 -27.53 9.71 -12.38
CA ASP A 131 -26.63 8.64 -11.96
C ASP A 131 -27.15 7.28 -12.39
N ILE A 132 -26.23 6.41 -12.83
CA ILE A 132 -26.53 5.12 -13.42
C ILE A 132 -25.82 4.03 -12.66
N MET A 133 -26.59 3.12 -12.08
CA MET A 133 -26.08 1.95 -11.37
C MET A 133 -25.85 0.81 -12.36
N ILE A 134 -24.64 0.25 -12.37
CA ILE A 134 -24.29 -0.94 -13.16
C ILE A 134 -23.91 -2.10 -12.25
N GLN A 135 -24.16 -3.32 -12.71
CA GLN A 135 -23.89 -4.54 -11.93
C GLN A 135 -22.59 -5.20 -12.38
N ARG A 136 -21.81 -5.72 -11.42
CA ARG A 136 -20.62 -6.52 -11.70
C ARG A 136 -20.94 -7.75 -12.55
N HIS A 137 -19.99 -8.14 -13.40
CA HIS A 137 -20.05 -9.33 -14.24
C HIS A 137 -18.78 -10.16 -14.04
N LEU A 138 -18.95 -11.44 -13.70
CA LEU A 138 -17.84 -12.38 -13.50
C LEU A 138 -17.42 -12.99 -14.85
N GLY A 139 -16.88 -12.14 -15.72
CA GLY A 139 -16.44 -12.50 -17.08
C GLY A 139 -15.04 -13.11 -17.14
N PRO A 140 -14.48 -13.29 -18.36
CA PRO A 140 -13.13 -13.82 -18.56
C PRO A 140 -12.04 -13.02 -17.83
N ALA A 141 -12.08 -11.68 -17.90
CA ALA A 141 -11.14 -10.82 -17.19
C ALA A 141 -11.12 -11.09 -15.68
N PHE A 142 -12.28 -11.32 -15.05
CA PHE A 142 -12.37 -11.65 -13.63
C PHE A 142 -11.63 -12.94 -13.27
N TRP A 143 -11.90 -14.02 -14.00
CA TRP A 143 -11.32 -15.32 -13.71
C TRP A 143 -9.82 -15.38 -14.01
N ILE A 144 -9.39 -14.75 -15.10
CA ILE A 144 -7.98 -14.65 -15.46
C ILE A 144 -7.23 -13.84 -14.40
N ALA A 145 -7.76 -12.67 -14.02
CA ALA A 145 -7.13 -11.84 -13.00
C ALA A 145 -7.03 -12.59 -11.67
N THR A 146 -8.12 -13.22 -11.25
CA THR A 146 -8.15 -14.03 -10.02
C THR A 146 -7.14 -15.18 -10.08
N ALA A 147 -7.05 -15.90 -11.20
CA ALA A 147 -6.11 -17.01 -11.35
C ALA A 147 -4.65 -16.53 -11.30
N VAL A 148 -4.30 -15.49 -12.05
CA VAL A 148 -2.93 -14.92 -12.06
C VAL A 148 -2.56 -14.40 -10.67
N PHE A 149 -3.48 -13.72 -10.00
CA PHE A 149 -3.29 -13.26 -8.62
C PHE A 149 -3.06 -14.42 -7.65
N LEU A 150 -3.92 -15.44 -7.64
CA LEU A 150 -3.77 -16.60 -6.75
C LEU A 150 -2.46 -17.36 -7.01
N ILE A 151 -2.04 -17.48 -8.26
CA ILE A 151 -0.76 -18.10 -8.62
C ILE A 151 0.41 -17.25 -8.11
N ALA A 152 0.42 -15.95 -8.39
CA ALA A 152 1.47 -15.04 -7.91
C ALA A 152 1.54 -15.04 -6.38
N TYR A 153 0.38 -14.99 -5.72
CA TYR A 153 0.26 -15.03 -4.27
C TYR A 153 0.77 -16.35 -3.68
N ALA A 154 0.45 -17.49 -4.29
CA ALA A 154 0.99 -18.79 -3.88
C ALA A 154 2.52 -18.87 -4.06
N LEU A 155 3.06 -18.38 -5.18
CA LEU A 155 4.50 -18.33 -5.43
C LEU A 155 5.24 -17.49 -4.38
N ILE A 156 4.66 -16.36 -3.98
CA ILE A 156 5.20 -15.48 -2.92
C ILE A 156 5.10 -16.17 -1.56
N SER A 157 3.91 -16.66 -1.19
CA SER A 157 3.62 -17.20 0.15
C SER A 157 4.44 -18.45 0.48
N PHE A 158 4.62 -19.34 -0.50
CA PHE A 158 5.41 -20.55 -0.34
C PHE A 158 6.90 -20.35 -0.67
N GLU A 159 7.33 -19.11 -0.91
CA GLU A 159 8.70 -18.75 -1.29
C GLU A 159 9.27 -19.59 -2.45
N LEU A 160 8.40 -20.08 -3.35
CA LEU A 160 8.79 -20.90 -4.51
C LEU A 160 9.60 -20.09 -5.53
N LEU A 161 9.42 -18.76 -5.49
CA LEU A 161 10.13 -17.79 -6.31
C LEU A 161 10.38 -16.54 -5.47
N HIS A 162 11.47 -15.82 -5.76
CA HIS A 162 11.74 -14.54 -5.10
C HIS A 162 10.55 -13.59 -5.29
N ARG A 163 10.01 -13.05 -4.19
CA ARG A 163 8.75 -12.27 -4.15
C ARG A 163 8.63 -11.20 -5.23
N THR A 164 9.71 -10.46 -5.47
CA THR A 164 9.79 -9.42 -6.51
C THR A 164 9.56 -9.98 -7.91
N VAL A 165 10.15 -11.14 -8.22
CA VAL A 165 10.03 -11.77 -9.54
C VAL A 165 8.63 -12.34 -9.72
N ALA A 166 8.07 -12.98 -8.68
CA ALA A 166 6.69 -13.47 -8.71
C ALA A 166 5.68 -12.35 -8.95
N ALA A 167 5.81 -11.23 -8.23
CA ALA A 167 4.97 -10.05 -8.42
C ALA A 167 5.18 -9.44 -9.82
N MET A 168 6.43 -9.32 -10.29
CA MET A 168 6.72 -8.80 -11.63
C MET A 168 6.08 -9.65 -12.73
N ILE A 169 6.21 -10.98 -12.66
CA ILE A 169 5.60 -11.89 -13.64
C ILE A 169 4.08 -11.79 -13.58
N GLY A 170 3.47 -11.74 -12.39
CA GLY A 170 2.03 -11.55 -12.24
C GLY A 170 1.55 -10.24 -12.87
N ALA A 171 2.17 -9.11 -12.52
CA ALA A 171 1.85 -7.80 -13.07
C ALA A 171 2.01 -7.76 -14.61
N ALA A 172 3.15 -8.25 -15.11
CA ALA A 172 3.43 -8.32 -16.55
C ALA A 172 2.42 -9.22 -17.29
N THR A 173 1.99 -10.33 -16.67
CA THR A 173 0.97 -11.23 -17.24
C THR A 173 -0.39 -10.55 -17.33
N MET A 174 -0.81 -9.79 -16.31
CA MET A 174 -2.07 -9.03 -16.37
C MET A 174 -2.06 -7.99 -17.49
N LEU A 175 -0.95 -7.25 -17.62
CA LEU A 175 -0.79 -6.21 -18.63
C LEU A 175 -0.69 -6.80 -20.04
N ILE A 176 0.10 -7.86 -20.24
CA ILE A 176 0.21 -8.46 -21.58
C ILE A 176 -1.12 -9.05 -22.03
N LEU A 177 -1.89 -9.69 -21.14
CA LEU A 177 -3.21 -10.22 -21.49
C LEU A 177 -4.20 -9.10 -21.82
N THR A 178 -4.16 -7.99 -21.07
CA THR A 178 -4.97 -6.80 -21.36
C THR A 178 -4.67 -6.23 -22.74
N TYR A 179 -3.40 -6.01 -23.08
CA TYR A 179 -3.01 -5.35 -24.33
C TYR A 179 -2.88 -6.27 -25.54
N THR A 180 -2.99 -7.59 -25.35
CA THR A 180 -3.09 -8.56 -26.45
C THR A 180 -4.51 -9.04 -26.61
N LEU A 181 -4.98 -9.96 -25.76
CA LEU A 181 -6.32 -10.53 -25.82
C LEU A 181 -7.41 -9.48 -25.57
N GLY A 182 -7.21 -8.58 -24.62
CA GLY A 182 -8.15 -7.50 -24.32
C GLY A 182 -8.33 -6.51 -25.48
N THR A 183 -7.32 -6.34 -26.33
CA THR A 183 -7.41 -5.53 -27.56
C THR A 183 -8.28 -6.20 -28.62
N PHE A 184 -8.23 -7.53 -28.74
CA PHE A 184 -9.07 -8.27 -29.69
C PHE A 184 -10.49 -8.48 -29.18
N ASN A 185 -10.64 -8.76 -27.88
CA ASN A 185 -11.92 -8.92 -27.22
C ASN A 185 -11.91 -8.14 -25.89
N PRO A 186 -12.69 -7.04 -25.79
CA PRO A 186 -12.78 -6.21 -24.58
C PRO A 186 -13.12 -6.98 -23.30
N GLU A 187 -13.76 -8.16 -23.38
CA GLU A 187 -14.07 -8.99 -22.21
C GLU A 187 -12.82 -9.55 -21.50
N PHE A 188 -11.66 -9.54 -22.17
CA PHE A 188 -10.36 -9.96 -21.62
C PHE A 188 -9.54 -8.77 -21.10
N HIS A 189 -10.04 -7.54 -21.20
CA HIS A 189 -9.37 -6.36 -20.68
C HIS A 189 -9.44 -6.37 -19.14
N ILE A 190 -8.30 -6.49 -18.45
CA ILE A 190 -8.26 -6.57 -16.98
C ILE A 190 -8.04 -5.18 -16.39
N ILE A 191 -6.94 -4.53 -16.77
CA ILE A 191 -6.54 -3.22 -16.24
C ILE A 191 -5.74 -2.46 -17.30
N SER A 192 -6.05 -1.18 -17.51
CA SER A 192 -5.28 -0.30 -18.38
C SER A 192 -3.91 0.04 -17.77
N PHE A 193 -2.95 0.45 -18.59
CA PHE A 193 -1.63 0.87 -18.14
C PHE A 193 -1.73 2.10 -17.22
N GLU A 194 -2.59 3.05 -17.55
CA GLU A 194 -2.86 4.23 -16.75
C GLU A 194 -3.41 3.86 -15.37
N ARG A 195 -4.40 2.95 -15.29
CA ARG A 195 -4.86 2.41 -14.00
C ARG A 195 -3.77 1.68 -13.25
N ALA A 196 -2.96 0.87 -13.94
CA ALA A 196 -1.89 0.12 -13.31
C ALA A 196 -0.86 1.05 -12.67
N ILE A 197 -0.51 2.15 -13.33
CA ILE A 197 0.38 3.18 -12.78
C ILE A 197 -0.29 3.91 -11.61
N GLU A 198 -1.57 4.26 -11.72
CA GLU A 198 -2.30 4.91 -10.63
C GLU A 198 -2.56 4.01 -9.42
N ALA A 199 -2.57 2.69 -9.60
CA ALA A 199 -2.65 1.74 -8.50
C ALA A 199 -1.39 1.74 -7.64
N ILE A 200 -0.24 2.20 -8.17
CA ILE A 200 1.02 2.27 -7.43
C ILE A 200 0.95 3.41 -6.41
N ASP A 201 1.01 3.06 -5.13
CA ASP A 201 1.10 4.04 -4.06
C ASP A 201 2.51 4.62 -3.95
N MET A 202 2.73 5.77 -4.59
CA MET A 202 4.01 6.47 -4.58
C MET A 202 4.40 6.99 -3.18
N ASN A 203 3.43 7.23 -2.28
CA ASN A 203 3.76 7.63 -0.92
C ASN A 203 4.46 6.50 -0.17
N VAL A 204 3.97 5.26 -0.31
CA VAL A 204 4.64 4.09 0.25
C VAL A 204 6.05 3.92 -0.34
N ILE A 205 6.19 3.99 -1.66
CA ILE A 205 7.49 3.81 -2.35
C ILE A 205 8.51 4.86 -1.89
N PHE A 206 8.13 6.13 -1.90
CA PHE A 206 9.04 7.22 -1.53
C PHE A 206 9.33 7.28 -0.03
N LEU A 207 8.36 6.92 0.82
CA LEU A 207 8.60 6.80 2.26
C LEU A 207 9.64 5.70 2.54
N LEU A 208 9.45 4.50 1.98
CA LEU A 208 10.39 3.40 2.15
C LEU A 208 11.78 3.77 1.62
N MET A 209 11.86 4.34 0.42
CA MET A 209 13.13 4.79 -0.16
C MET A 209 13.84 5.83 0.73
N GLY A 210 13.11 6.84 1.22
CA GLY A 210 13.67 7.86 2.10
C GLY A 210 14.21 7.26 3.40
N MET A 211 13.45 6.38 4.03
CA MET A 211 13.88 5.69 5.24
C MET A 211 15.09 4.79 4.99
N MET A 212 15.08 3.95 3.94
CA MET A 212 16.20 3.08 3.57
C MET A 212 17.49 3.88 3.34
N ILE A 213 17.42 5.06 2.70
CA ILE A 213 18.57 5.95 2.52
C ILE A 213 19.10 6.45 3.87
N ILE A 214 18.23 6.96 4.75
CA ILE A 214 18.63 7.48 6.06
C ILE A 214 19.34 6.37 6.87
N ILE A 215 18.80 5.16 6.83
CA ILE A 215 19.34 4.04 7.61
C ILE A 215 20.58 3.44 7.00
N GLY A 216 20.63 3.36 5.67
CA GLY A 216 21.84 3.03 4.93
C GLY A 216 23.00 3.92 5.34
N VAL A 217 22.79 5.25 5.43
CA VAL A 217 23.83 6.17 5.89
C VAL A 217 24.19 5.95 7.35
N LEU A 218 23.20 5.80 8.25
CA LEU A 218 23.43 5.63 9.68
C LEU A 218 24.16 4.31 10.02
N LYS A 219 23.95 3.25 9.24
CA LYS A 219 24.63 1.96 9.39
C LYS A 219 26.15 2.09 9.33
N HIS A 220 26.68 2.98 8.49
CA HIS A 220 28.13 3.23 8.38
C HIS A 220 28.74 3.88 9.63
N THR A 221 27.93 4.39 10.57
CA THR A 221 28.40 5.04 11.80
C THR A 221 28.72 4.06 12.95
N GLY A 222 28.37 2.78 12.80
CA GLY A 222 28.52 1.77 13.86
C GLY A 222 27.49 1.89 14.99
N VAL A 223 26.43 2.70 14.81
CA VAL A 223 25.42 2.95 15.86
C VAL A 223 24.70 1.68 16.31
N PHE A 224 24.40 0.77 15.38
CA PHE A 224 23.67 -0.47 15.68
C PHE A 224 24.51 -1.44 16.52
N GLN A 225 25.77 -1.63 16.13
CA GLN A 225 26.75 -2.40 16.90
C GLN A 225 26.93 -1.81 18.29
N TRP A 226 27.07 -0.48 18.37
CA TRP A 226 27.21 0.23 19.65
C TRP A 226 25.99 0.04 20.57
N CYS A 227 24.77 0.07 20.01
CA CYS A 227 23.55 -0.16 20.79
C CYS A 227 23.47 -1.58 21.35
N ALA A 228 23.94 -2.57 20.58
CA ALA A 228 24.01 -3.95 21.05
C ALA A 228 25.08 -4.14 22.15
N TYR A 229 26.25 -3.51 22.01
CA TYR A 229 27.23 -3.40 23.11
C TYR A 229 26.59 -2.78 24.36
N MET A 230 25.84 -1.68 24.22
CA MET A 230 25.22 -1.01 25.35
C MET A 230 24.19 -1.91 26.04
N SER A 231 23.42 -2.67 25.26
CA SER A 231 22.43 -3.63 25.78
C SER A 231 23.11 -4.71 26.63
N TYR A 232 24.24 -5.26 26.16
CA TYR A 232 25.03 -6.21 26.94
C TYR A 232 25.64 -5.59 28.20
N LYS A 233 26.22 -4.39 28.09
CA LYS A 233 26.83 -3.67 29.21
C LYS A 233 25.84 -3.41 30.34
N ILE A 234 24.61 -3.02 30.00
CA ILE A 234 23.54 -2.79 30.99
C ILE A 234 23.11 -4.13 31.62
N ALA A 235 23.01 -5.20 30.82
CA ALA A 235 22.62 -6.52 31.30
C ALA A 235 23.67 -7.19 32.22
N ARG A 236 24.94 -6.78 32.15
CA ARG A 236 26.06 -7.29 32.98
C ARG A 236 26.13 -8.81 33.02
N GLY A 237 25.93 -9.46 31.87
CA GLY A 237 25.99 -10.93 31.74
C GLY A 237 24.72 -11.68 32.18
N ASN A 238 23.67 -11.00 32.68
CA ASN A 238 22.38 -11.63 32.95
C ASN A 238 21.58 -11.80 31.66
N VAL A 239 21.41 -13.05 31.21
CA VAL A 239 20.74 -13.37 29.93
C VAL A 239 19.29 -12.91 29.87
N MET A 240 18.54 -13.04 30.96
CA MET A 240 17.13 -12.59 30.99
C MET A 240 17.05 -11.06 30.86
N THR A 241 17.92 -10.35 31.57
CA THR A 241 17.99 -8.89 31.50
C THR A 241 18.41 -8.43 30.12
N LEU A 242 19.38 -9.13 29.50
CA LEU A 242 19.77 -8.91 28.12
C LEU A 242 18.59 -9.11 27.17
N ALA A 243 17.88 -10.23 27.27
CA ALA A 243 16.74 -10.54 26.41
C ALA A 243 15.66 -9.45 26.51
N VAL A 244 15.36 -8.96 27.72
CA VAL A 244 14.39 -7.87 27.94
C VAL A 244 14.87 -6.57 27.30
N ILE A 245 16.10 -6.14 27.59
CA ILE A 245 16.64 -4.89 27.05
C ILE A 245 16.70 -4.95 25.53
N SER A 246 17.18 -6.07 24.97
CA SER A 246 17.22 -6.27 23.52
C SER A 246 15.83 -6.26 22.90
N CYS A 247 14.82 -6.91 23.50
CA CYS A 247 13.45 -6.86 22.99
C CYS A 247 12.89 -5.43 22.97
N PHE A 248 13.03 -4.67 24.06
CA PHE A 248 12.54 -3.29 24.10
C PHE A 248 13.33 -2.37 23.17
N PHE A 249 14.64 -2.57 23.05
CA PHE A 249 15.46 -1.83 22.10
C PHE A 249 15.02 -2.12 20.66
N ILE A 250 14.91 -3.39 20.28
CA ILE A 250 14.45 -3.80 18.95
C ILE A 250 13.05 -3.26 18.67
N ALA A 251 12.11 -3.36 19.62
CA ALA A 251 10.76 -2.85 19.44
C ALA A 251 10.74 -1.33 19.24
N PHE A 252 11.54 -0.58 20.03
CA PHE A 252 11.67 0.86 19.89
C PHE A 252 12.30 1.24 18.55
N THR A 253 13.41 0.59 18.18
CA THR A 253 14.10 0.78 16.92
C THR A 253 13.16 0.49 15.75
N SER A 254 12.46 -0.65 15.76
CA SER A 254 11.48 -1.03 14.73
C SER A 254 10.23 -0.14 14.70
N ALA A 255 9.93 0.63 15.75
CA ALA A 255 8.84 1.61 15.71
C ALA A 255 9.20 2.84 14.84
N PHE A 256 10.47 3.05 14.51
CA PHE A 256 10.92 4.17 13.66
C PHE A 256 11.66 3.72 12.40
N LEU A 257 11.92 2.42 12.29
CA LEU A 257 12.77 1.79 11.29
C LEU A 257 12.02 0.57 10.78
N ASP A 258 12.27 0.17 9.55
CA ASP A 258 11.68 -1.07 9.08
C ASP A 258 12.22 -2.26 9.89
N ASN A 259 11.33 -3.22 10.12
CA ASN A 259 11.58 -4.44 10.87
C ASN A 259 12.72 -5.29 10.28
N VAL A 260 12.81 -5.37 8.94
CA VAL A 260 13.85 -6.13 8.23
C VAL A 260 15.23 -5.55 8.53
N THR A 261 15.42 -4.25 8.34
CA THR A 261 16.70 -3.58 8.57
C THR A 261 17.09 -3.63 10.04
N THR A 262 16.12 -3.43 10.94
CA THR A 262 16.36 -3.58 12.39
C THR A 262 16.95 -4.94 12.70
N MET A 263 16.35 -6.02 12.19
CA MET A 263 16.83 -7.38 12.43
C MET A 263 18.10 -7.73 11.68
N LEU A 264 18.30 -7.24 10.45
CA LEU A 264 19.53 -7.47 9.68
C LEU A 264 20.76 -6.93 10.42
N LEU A 265 20.61 -5.79 11.09
CA LEU A 265 21.70 -5.14 11.81
C LEU A 265 21.91 -5.73 13.22
N TYR A 266 20.83 -6.14 13.88
CA TYR A 266 20.90 -6.60 15.27
C TYR A 266 21.16 -8.11 15.40
N THR A 267 20.73 -8.92 14.43
CA THR A 267 20.88 -10.39 14.44
C THR A 267 22.32 -10.85 14.57
N PRO A 268 23.29 -10.39 13.74
CA PRO A 268 24.67 -10.82 13.85
C PRO A 268 25.23 -10.58 15.26
N VAL A 269 24.90 -9.42 15.84
CA VAL A 269 25.39 -9.06 17.17
C VAL A 269 24.75 -9.91 18.27
N LEU A 270 23.46 -10.20 18.18
CA LEU A 270 22.81 -11.11 19.12
C LEU A 270 23.37 -12.53 19.05
N ILE A 271 23.76 -12.99 17.86
CA ILE A 271 24.45 -14.27 17.67
C ILE A 271 25.80 -14.25 18.39
N GLU A 272 26.64 -13.24 18.14
CA GLU A 272 27.95 -13.13 18.78
C GLU A 272 27.85 -13.07 20.32
N ILE A 273 26.90 -12.29 20.84
CA ILE A 273 26.65 -12.21 22.28
C ILE A 273 26.16 -13.56 22.83
N ALA A 274 25.23 -14.25 22.15
CA ALA A 274 24.73 -15.54 22.59
C ALA A 274 25.82 -16.62 22.61
N ILE A 275 26.70 -16.64 21.60
CA ILE A 275 27.85 -17.55 21.54
C ILE A 275 28.79 -17.30 22.73
N ALA A 276 29.11 -16.03 23.02
CA ALA A 276 29.95 -15.66 24.14
C ALA A 276 29.33 -16.03 25.51
N LEU A 277 28.02 -15.94 25.62
CA LEU A 277 27.23 -16.36 26.79
C LEU A 277 27.06 -17.89 26.89
N LYS A 278 27.51 -18.65 25.89
CA LYS A 278 27.36 -20.12 25.76
C LYS A 278 25.88 -20.56 25.81
N ILE A 279 24.98 -19.77 25.23
CA ILE A 279 23.55 -20.09 25.10
C ILE A 279 23.19 -20.28 23.62
N ASN A 280 22.08 -20.95 23.35
CA ASN A 280 21.54 -21.01 22.00
C ASN A 280 21.09 -19.60 21.53
N PRO A 281 21.63 -19.03 20.43
CA PRO A 281 21.23 -17.72 19.88
C PRO A 281 19.73 -17.59 19.62
N LEU A 282 19.06 -18.69 19.29
CA LEU A 282 17.62 -18.69 19.01
C LEU A 282 16.78 -18.20 20.20
N SER A 283 17.28 -18.36 21.42
CA SER A 283 16.63 -17.87 22.65
C SER A 283 16.64 -16.35 22.81
N LEU A 284 17.46 -15.64 22.02
CA LEU A 284 17.45 -14.18 21.90
C LEU A 284 16.86 -13.72 20.57
N LEU A 285 17.15 -14.44 19.47
CA LEU A 285 16.69 -14.06 18.13
C LEU A 285 15.18 -14.19 17.97
N ILE A 286 14.57 -15.31 18.39
CA ILE A 286 13.12 -15.50 18.19
C ILE A 286 12.33 -14.45 18.98
N PRO A 287 12.59 -14.18 20.28
CA PRO A 287 11.98 -13.06 20.97
C PRO A 287 12.25 -11.69 20.32
N GLY A 288 13.45 -11.48 19.78
CA GLY A 288 13.81 -10.26 19.06
C GLY A 288 12.93 -10.04 17.83
N ILE A 289 12.70 -11.09 17.03
CA ILE A 289 11.76 -11.07 15.89
C ILE A 289 10.35 -10.71 16.35
N MET A 290 9.86 -11.36 17.42
CA MET A 290 8.52 -11.04 17.96
C MET A 290 8.42 -9.57 18.38
N ALA A 291 9.48 -9.06 19.01
CA ALA A 291 9.58 -7.69 19.46
C ALA A 291 9.66 -6.69 18.31
N SER A 292 10.37 -7.01 17.21
CA SER A 292 10.41 -6.12 16.04
C SER A 292 9.04 -5.97 15.42
N ASN A 293 8.32 -7.08 15.19
CA ASN A 293 7.00 -7.03 14.56
C ASN A 293 5.97 -6.32 15.46
N VAL A 294 5.96 -6.65 16.75
CA VAL A 294 5.05 -6.00 17.73
C VAL A 294 5.39 -4.52 17.91
N GLY A 295 6.68 -4.17 18.01
CA GLY A 295 7.14 -2.79 18.14
C GLY A 295 6.87 -1.95 16.90
N GLY A 296 7.13 -2.49 15.71
CA GLY A 296 6.85 -1.84 14.42
C GLY A 296 5.37 -1.55 14.20
N THR A 297 4.48 -2.32 14.83
CA THR A 297 3.03 -2.07 14.78
C THR A 297 2.62 -0.76 15.47
N ALA A 298 3.44 -0.21 16.37
CA ALA A 298 3.06 0.97 17.18
C ALA A 298 2.89 2.26 16.37
N THR A 299 3.56 2.37 15.22
CA THR A 299 3.61 3.60 14.44
C THR A 299 3.27 3.35 12.98
N LEU A 300 2.97 4.43 12.27
CA LEU A 300 2.68 4.41 10.85
C LEU A 300 3.85 3.88 10.00
N ILE A 301 5.11 4.05 10.44
CA ILE A 301 6.30 3.79 9.63
C ILE A 301 7.04 2.49 9.97
N GLY A 302 6.73 1.86 11.11
CA GLY A 302 7.52 0.76 11.63
C GLY A 302 7.40 -0.56 10.86
N ASP A 303 6.29 -0.75 10.14
CA ASP A 303 6.04 -1.95 9.32
C ASP A 303 5.31 -1.54 8.03
N PRO A 304 5.62 -2.12 6.85
CA PRO A 304 4.95 -1.73 5.62
C PRO A 304 3.43 -1.89 5.60
N PRO A 305 2.80 -2.89 6.25
CA PRO A 305 1.33 -2.91 6.42
C PRO A 305 0.76 -1.60 6.97
N ASN A 306 1.39 -1.01 7.98
CA ASN A 306 0.92 0.25 8.57
C ASN A 306 1.08 1.41 7.59
N ILE A 307 2.21 1.48 6.90
CA ILE A 307 2.47 2.49 5.86
C ILE A 307 1.36 2.45 4.80
N MET A 308 1.02 1.25 4.34
CA MET A 308 -0.02 1.02 3.34
C MET A 308 -1.41 1.41 3.84
N ILE A 309 -1.76 1.05 5.08
CA ILE A 309 -3.04 1.43 5.69
C ILE A 309 -3.12 2.96 5.83
N GLY A 310 -2.08 3.61 6.35
CA GLY A 310 -2.10 5.06 6.54
C GLY A 310 -2.15 5.84 5.24
N SER A 311 -1.41 5.40 4.21
CA SER A 311 -1.45 6.02 2.88
C SER A 311 -2.83 5.86 2.22
N TYR A 312 -3.44 4.67 2.33
CA TYR A 312 -4.76 4.40 1.76
C TYR A 312 -5.89 5.17 2.46
N THR A 313 -5.78 5.38 3.77
CA THR A 313 -6.84 5.99 4.60
C THR A 313 -6.64 7.48 4.88
N GLY A 314 -5.43 8.01 4.69
CA GLY A 314 -5.04 9.33 5.17
C GLY A 314 -4.86 9.42 6.69
N LEU A 315 -4.82 8.29 7.40
CA LEU A 315 -4.61 8.27 8.85
C LEU A 315 -3.21 8.78 9.20
N THR A 316 -3.17 9.68 10.18
CA THR A 316 -1.95 10.37 10.58
C THR A 316 -1.05 9.53 11.48
N PHE A 317 0.25 9.83 11.48
CA PHE A 317 1.24 9.20 12.35
C PHE A 317 0.81 9.20 13.82
N MET A 318 0.29 10.32 14.33
CA MET A 318 -0.13 10.42 15.73
C MET A 318 -1.39 9.60 16.01
N GLN A 319 -2.30 9.42 15.05
CA GLN A 319 -3.45 8.53 15.22
C GLN A 319 -3.01 7.08 15.40
N PHE A 320 -2.03 6.61 14.62
CA PHE A 320 -1.42 5.29 14.83
C PHE A 320 -0.80 5.17 16.22
N VAL A 321 0.00 6.16 16.63
CA VAL A 321 0.65 6.16 17.95
C VAL A 321 -0.39 6.05 19.06
N TYR A 322 -1.44 6.87 19.04
CA TYR A 322 -2.47 6.84 20.08
C TYR A 322 -3.32 5.57 20.08
N ALA A 323 -3.66 5.04 18.90
CA ALA A 323 -4.50 3.85 18.80
C ALA A 323 -3.74 2.56 19.16
N LEU A 324 -2.48 2.43 18.71
CA LEU A 324 -1.76 1.15 18.69
C LEU A 324 -0.68 1.05 19.79
N THR A 325 -0.02 2.14 20.16
CA THR A 325 1.09 2.08 21.16
C THR A 325 0.65 1.47 22.51
N PRO A 326 -0.52 1.81 23.09
CA PRO A 326 -0.93 1.24 24.37
C PRO A 326 -1.03 -0.29 24.33
N VAL A 327 -1.65 -0.85 23.29
CA VAL A 327 -1.81 -2.30 23.13
C VAL A 327 -0.50 -3.00 22.76
N VAL A 328 0.39 -2.31 22.04
CA VAL A 328 1.76 -2.77 21.78
C VAL A 328 2.57 -2.88 23.07
N ILE A 329 2.47 -1.91 23.98
CA ILE A 329 3.15 -1.99 25.29
C ILE A 329 2.65 -3.19 26.09
N ILE A 330 1.33 -3.43 26.13
CA ILE A 330 0.75 -4.59 26.82
C ILE A 330 1.24 -5.89 26.18
N SER A 331 1.29 -5.95 24.85
CA SER A 331 1.81 -7.11 24.10
C SER A 331 3.30 -7.36 24.38
N MET A 332 4.11 -6.30 24.46
CA MET A 332 5.53 -6.40 24.83
C MET A 332 5.73 -6.91 26.27
N ILE A 333 4.88 -6.48 27.21
CA ILE A 333 4.91 -7.03 28.58
C ILE A 333 4.55 -8.52 28.55
N ALA A 334 3.52 -8.90 27.79
CA ALA A 334 3.15 -10.31 27.61
C ALA A 334 4.29 -11.12 26.98
N LEU A 335 5.02 -10.56 26.01
CA LEU A 335 6.20 -11.18 25.41
C LEU A 335 7.29 -11.41 26.46
N VAL A 336 7.61 -10.42 27.28
CA VAL A 336 8.62 -10.57 28.34
C VAL A 336 8.23 -11.67 29.34
N ILE A 337 6.97 -11.72 29.75
CA ILE A 337 6.45 -12.75 30.64
C ILE A 337 6.55 -14.12 29.97
N TYR A 338 6.14 -14.23 28.70
CA TYR A 338 6.21 -15.46 27.92
C TYR A 338 7.65 -15.96 27.76
N ASN A 339 8.57 -15.09 27.35
CA ASN A 339 10.01 -15.37 27.22
C ASN A 339 10.58 -15.91 28.54
N LYS A 340 10.23 -15.27 29.67
CA LYS A 340 10.72 -15.65 31.00
C LYS A 340 10.37 -17.09 31.34
N PHE A 341 9.17 -17.55 31.00
CA PHE A 341 8.72 -18.91 31.29
C PHE A 341 9.26 -19.91 30.29
N PHE A 342 9.18 -19.61 28.99
CA PHE A 342 9.56 -20.55 27.93
C PHE A 342 11.08 -20.78 27.88
N TYR A 343 11.88 -19.71 27.90
CA TYR A 343 13.35 -19.78 27.82
C TYR A 343 14.04 -19.79 29.18
N SER A 344 13.31 -19.92 30.30
CA SER A 344 13.87 -19.92 31.67
C SER A 344 15.06 -20.86 31.84
N LYS A 345 14.96 -22.08 31.30
CA LYS A 345 16.02 -23.10 31.40
C LYS A 345 17.25 -22.70 30.60
N GLU A 346 17.08 -22.11 29.42
CA GLU A 346 18.17 -21.67 28.55
C GLU A 346 18.87 -20.45 29.14
N TYR A 347 18.12 -19.46 29.62
CA TYR A 347 18.66 -18.26 30.25
C TYR A 347 19.47 -18.57 31.52
N LYS A 348 19.13 -19.65 32.24
CA LYS A 348 19.92 -20.15 33.39
C LYS A 348 21.24 -20.83 32.99
N LYS A 349 21.40 -21.27 31.74
CA LYS A 349 22.65 -21.86 31.26
C LYS A 349 23.73 -20.80 31.01
N GLY A 350 23.31 -19.55 30.77
CA GLY A 350 24.22 -18.44 30.51
C GLY A 350 25.27 -18.32 31.60
N LYS A 351 26.53 -18.49 31.20
CA LYS A 351 27.69 -18.34 32.07
C LYS A 351 28.67 -17.40 31.39
N VAL A 352 29.10 -16.39 32.12
CA VAL A 352 30.16 -15.50 31.66
C VAL A 352 31.31 -15.67 32.63
N ASP A 353 32.41 -16.21 32.12
CA ASP A 353 33.60 -16.48 32.93
C ASP A 353 34.22 -15.14 33.42
N ASP A 354 34.21 -14.11 32.57
CA ASP A 354 34.54 -12.72 32.95
C ASP A 354 33.68 -11.70 32.17
N VAL A 355 32.67 -11.17 32.85
CA VAL A 355 31.75 -10.15 32.29
C VAL A 355 32.50 -8.88 31.90
N ASN A 356 33.49 -8.45 32.67
CA ASN A 356 34.19 -7.18 32.45
C ASN A 356 35.17 -7.29 31.28
N ALA A 357 35.85 -8.42 31.13
CA ALA A 357 36.69 -8.69 29.97
C ALA A 357 35.86 -8.70 28.68
N PHE A 358 34.69 -9.36 28.68
CA PHE A 358 33.84 -9.40 27.49
C PHE A 358 33.20 -8.04 27.18
N ILE A 359 32.78 -7.27 28.20
CA ILE A 359 32.35 -5.86 28.00
C ILE A 359 33.47 -5.03 27.36
N SER A 360 34.73 -5.26 27.77
CA SER A 360 35.89 -4.53 27.22
C SER A 360 36.16 -4.91 25.77
N TYR A 361 36.09 -6.21 25.44
CA TYR A 361 36.17 -6.70 24.06
C TYR A 361 35.07 -6.08 23.19
N LEU A 362 33.80 -6.16 23.62
CA LEU A 362 32.67 -5.59 22.87
C LEU A 362 32.79 -4.07 22.71
N ARG A 363 33.30 -3.37 23.73
CA ARG A 363 33.58 -1.93 23.64
C ARG A 363 34.63 -1.63 22.58
N GLU A 364 35.57 -2.54 22.34
CA GLU A 364 36.61 -2.36 21.34
C GLU A 364 36.15 -2.62 19.91
N GLU A 365 35.37 -3.67 19.72
CA GLU A 365 34.83 -4.10 18.44
C GLU A 365 33.67 -3.21 17.97
N TYR A 366 32.72 -2.91 18.87
CA TYR A 366 31.47 -2.22 18.55
C TYR A 366 31.51 -0.73 18.90
N LYS A 367 32.48 -0.04 18.30
CA LYS A 367 32.65 1.41 18.46
C LYS A 367 31.83 2.18 17.44
N ILE A 368 31.38 3.37 17.84
CA ILE A 368 30.92 4.39 16.89
C ILE A 368 32.13 4.80 16.04
N THR A 369 32.07 4.49 14.75
CA THR A 369 33.14 4.77 13.78
C THR A 369 33.16 6.24 13.38
N ASP A 370 31.97 6.85 13.23
CA ASP A 370 31.83 8.25 12.82
C ASP A 370 30.79 9.00 13.66
N LYS A 371 31.27 9.68 14.70
CA LYS A 371 30.43 10.46 15.63
C LYS A 371 29.78 11.66 14.97
N THR A 372 30.44 12.27 13.98
CA THR A 372 29.92 13.49 13.35
C THR A 372 28.78 13.12 12.41
N LEU A 373 28.96 12.08 11.59
CA LEU A 373 27.89 11.58 10.72
C LEU A 373 26.70 11.09 11.54
N LEU A 374 26.96 10.40 12.67
CA LEU A 374 25.92 10.01 13.60
C LEU A 374 25.16 11.21 14.17
N GLY A 375 25.86 12.27 14.61
CA GLY A 375 25.23 13.48 15.13
C GLY A 375 24.32 14.16 14.11
N TYR A 376 24.79 14.33 12.87
CA TYR A 376 23.95 14.84 11.77
C TYR A 376 22.79 13.91 11.45
N GLY A 377 23.02 12.60 11.38
CA GLY A 377 21.97 11.62 11.08
C GLY A 377 20.89 11.56 12.16
N LEU A 378 21.24 11.62 13.44
CA LEU A 378 20.28 11.69 14.55
C LEU A 378 19.51 13.01 14.54
N PHE A 379 20.16 14.14 14.21
CA PHE A 379 19.48 15.42 14.05
C PHE A 379 18.45 15.36 12.91
N ILE A 380 18.83 14.83 11.75
CA ILE A 380 17.91 14.67 10.62
C ILE A 380 16.79 13.69 10.96
N MET A 381 17.08 12.57 11.63
CA MET A 381 16.05 11.63 12.06
C MET A 381 15.05 12.30 13.02
N ALA A 382 15.53 13.09 13.99
CA ALA A 382 14.66 13.83 14.90
C ALA A 382 13.80 14.87 14.16
N LEU A 383 14.35 15.54 13.14
CA LEU A 383 13.61 16.45 12.27
C LEU A 383 12.51 15.72 11.49
N VAL A 384 12.83 14.59 10.86
CA VAL A 384 11.88 13.77 10.11
C VAL A 384 10.76 13.25 11.00
N VAL A 385 11.09 12.71 12.18
CA VAL A 385 10.10 12.25 13.17
C VAL A 385 9.21 13.40 13.65
N SER A 386 9.77 14.60 13.82
CA SER A 386 8.97 15.79 14.19
C SER A 386 7.99 16.18 13.08
N PHE A 387 8.40 16.07 11.81
CA PHE A 387 7.49 16.27 10.69
C PHE A 387 6.45 15.16 10.58
N PHE A 388 6.78 13.90 10.85
CA PHE A 388 5.75 12.85 10.96
C PHE A 388 4.74 13.17 12.07
N ALA A 389 5.19 13.55 13.25
CA ALA A 389 4.27 13.90 14.34
C ALA A 389 3.33 15.08 13.98
N THR A 390 3.74 15.95 13.06
CA THR A 390 2.98 17.15 12.68
C THR A 390 2.37 17.10 11.28
N HIS A 391 2.59 16.05 10.48
CA HIS A 391 2.24 16.02 9.05
C HIS A 391 0.75 16.29 8.78
N GLY A 392 -0.13 15.85 9.70
CA GLY A 392 -1.57 16.08 9.62
C GLY A 392 -1.96 17.57 9.71
N ILE A 393 -1.15 18.40 10.37
CA ILE A 393 -1.34 19.85 10.44
C ILE A 393 -0.98 20.51 9.11
N TRP A 394 0.02 19.98 8.42
CA TRP A 394 0.54 20.52 7.16
C TRP A 394 -0.21 20.04 5.93
N HIS A 395 -1.15 19.11 6.08
CA HIS A 395 -1.79 18.38 4.98
C HIS A 395 -0.75 17.80 4.01
N MET A 396 0.32 17.26 4.58
CA MET A 396 1.48 16.76 3.86
C MET A 396 1.58 15.25 4.04
N GLU A 397 1.96 14.57 2.96
CA GLU A 397 2.25 13.15 2.96
C GLU A 397 3.54 12.83 3.73
N VAL A 398 3.57 11.69 4.41
CA VAL A 398 4.74 11.25 5.19
C VAL A 398 5.96 10.93 4.31
N SER A 399 5.76 10.66 3.02
CA SER A 399 6.85 10.46 2.06
C SER A 399 7.74 11.71 1.90
N ILE A 400 7.15 12.91 2.01
CA ILE A 400 7.83 14.17 1.75
C ILE A 400 8.93 14.47 2.80
N PRO A 401 8.65 14.43 4.12
CA PRO A 401 9.70 14.57 5.13
C PRO A 401 10.80 13.51 5.00
N ALA A 402 10.43 12.27 4.68
CA ALA A 402 11.38 11.17 4.55
C ALA A 402 12.35 11.43 3.39
N LEU A 403 11.85 11.80 2.21
CA LEU A 403 12.68 12.17 1.07
C LEU A 403 13.52 13.42 1.33
N PHE A 404 12.96 14.42 1.98
CA PHE A 404 13.69 15.64 2.33
C PHE A 404 14.86 15.35 3.28
N GLY A 405 14.60 14.61 4.36
CA GLY A 405 15.63 14.18 5.31
C GLY A 405 16.68 13.28 4.66
N ALA A 406 16.25 12.32 3.84
CA ALA A 406 17.12 11.46 3.06
C ALA A 406 18.04 12.26 2.13
N GLY A 407 17.48 13.21 1.38
CA GLY A 407 18.23 14.08 0.49
C GLY A 407 19.29 14.91 1.22
N LEU A 408 18.94 15.51 2.36
CA LEU A 408 19.88 16.27 3.19
C LEU A 408 21.02 15.40 3.73
N LEU A 409 20.67 14.27 4.35
CA LEU A 409 21.65 13.37 4.95
C LEU A 409 22.54 12.71 3.90
N PHE A 410 21.97 12.28 2.78
CA PHE A 410 22.71 11.69 1.68
C PHE A 410 23.67 12.69 1.04
N THR A 411 23.21 13.93 0.79
CA THR A 411 24.06 15.00 0.28
C THR A 411 25.24 15.26 1.21
N TYR A 412 25.00 15.38 2.52
CA TYR A 412 26.07 15.55 3.50
C TYR A 412 27.05 14.37 3.47
N ALA A 413 26.56 13.14 3.48
CA ALA A 413 27.40 11.93 3.50
C ALA A 413 28.30 11.80 2.26
N VAL A 414 27.76 12.15 1.08
CA VAL A 414 28.50 12.12 -0.20
C VAL A 414 29.52 13.27 -0.28
N LEU A 415 29.12 14.51 0.05
CA LEU A 415 30.01 15.67 -0.02
C LEU A 415 31.18 15.57 0.95
N THR A 416 30.96 14.99 2.12
CA THR A 416 32.01 14.72 3.12
C THR A 416 32.83 13.47 2.81
N LYS A 417 32.53 12.76 1.71
CA LYS A 417 33.16 11.50 1.28
C LYS A 417 33.13 10.40 2.35
N LYS A 418 32.19 10.50 3.30
CA LYS A 418 32.00 9.52 4.36
C LYS A 418 31.30 8.27 3.86
N VAL A 419 30.47 8.43 2.84
CA VAL A 419 29.78 7.34 2.15
C VAL A 419 29.95 7.53 0.65
N LYS A 420 30.22 6.43 -0.07
CA LYS A 420 30.26 6.44 -1.53
C LYS A 420 28.84 6.34 -2.07
N MET A 421 28.49 7.24 -2.98
CA MET A 421 27.15 7.31 -3.59
C MET A 421 26.70 5.96 -4.18
N LEU A 422 27.54 5.34 -5.01
CA LEU A 422 27.23 4.06 -5.64
C LEU A 422 27.06 2.94 -4.61
N GLU A 423 27.90 2.92 -3.57
CA GLU A 423 27.81 1.88 -2.55
C GLU A 423 26.50 1.97 -1.76
N LEU A 424 26.07 3.18 -1.38
CA LEU A 424 24.79 3.36 -0.70
C LEU A 424 23.62 2.93 -1.61
N ILE A 425 23.62 3.38 -2.87
CA ILE A 425 22.55 3.09 -3.83
C ILE A 425 22.47 1.60 -4.14
N GLU A 426 23.61 0.93 -4.33
CA GLU A 426 23.64 -0.49 -4.72
C GLU A 426 23.43 -1.45 -3.55
N LYS A 427 23.95 -1.14 -2.36
CA LYS A 427 24.00 -2.11 -1.25
C LYS A 427 23.05 -1.82 -0.10
N ASP A 428 22.74 -0.56 0.15
CA ASP A 428 21.96 -0.17 1.33
C ASP A 428 20.50 0.16 1.00
N ILE A 429 20.17 0.46 -0.27
CA ILE A 429 18.78 0.58 -0.73
C ILE A 429 18.27 -0.79 -1.18
N GLU A 430 17.15 -1.23 -0.61
CA GLU A 430 16.50 -2.49 -0.98
C GLU A 430 15.63 -2.35 -2.24
N TRP A 431 16.26 -2.24 -3.42
CA TRP A 431 15.56 -2.14 -4.70
C TRP A 431 14.57 -3.29 -4.95
N THR A 432 14.90 -4.48 -4.48
CA THR A 432 14.03 -5.66 -4.58
C THR A 432 12.71 -5.45 -3.84
N THR A 433 12.75 -4.81 -2.67
CA THR A 433 11.58 -4.46 -1.87
C THR A 433 10.77 -3.37 -2.58
N LEU A 434 11.40 -2.28 -3.05
CA LEU A 434 10.68 -1.22 -3.78
C LEU A 434 9.98 -1.72 -5.05
N LEU A 435 10.68 -2.52 -5.87
CA LEU A 435 10.10 -3.13 -7.08
C LEU A 435 8.96 -4.10 -6.73
N PHE A 436 9.09 -4.84 -5.63
CA PHE A 436 8.05 -5.74 -5.17
C PHE A 436 6.74 -4.97 -4.87
N PHE A 437 6.81 -3.85 -4.15
CA PHE A 437 5.62 -3.02 -3.88
C PHE A 437 4.99 -2.48 -5.17
N ILE A 438 5.79 -1.98 -6.11
CA ILE A 438 5.30 -1.48 -7.41
C ILE A 438 4.49 -2.55 -8.13
N PHE A 439 5.05 -3.75 -8.30
CA PHE A 439 4.36 -4.81 -9.03
C PHE A 439 3.20 -5.42 -8.23
N LEU A 440 3.32 -5.50 -6.91
CA LEU A 440 2.23 -5.94 -6.04
C LEU A 440 1.02 -5.00 -6.15
N PHE A 441 1.23 -3.69 -6.14
CA PHE A 441 0.16 -2.71 -6.30
C PHE A 441 -0.54 -2.83 -7.66
N ILE A 442 0.22 -3.07 -8.74
CA ILE A 442 -0.36 -3.34 -10.05
C ILE A 442 -1.26 -4.59 -10.02
N ILE A 443 -0.80 -5.68 -9.39
CA ILE A 443 -1.60 -6.91 -9.26
C ILE A 443 -2.86 -6.65 -8.44
N VAL A 444 -2.75 -5.95 -7.31
CA VAL A 444 -3.88 -5.64 -6.43
C VAL A 444 -4.90 -4.74 -7.16
N GLY A 445 -4.44 -3.70 -7.85
CA GLY A 445 -5.31 -2.86 -8.69
C GLY A 445 -5.99 -3.67 -9.79
N ALA A 446 -5.30 -4.64 -10.41
CA ALA A 446 -5.88 -5.49 -11.43
C ALA A 446 -7.05 -6.35 -10.91
N VAL A 447 -6.91 -6.93 -9.72
CA VAL A 447 -7.99 -7.74 -9.12
C VAL A 447 -9.12 -6.88 -8.52
N GLU A 448 -8.81 -5.65 -8.12
CA GLU A 448 -9.81 -4.65 -7.73
C GLU A 448 -10.68 -4.24 -8.92
N GLU A 449 -10.05 -3.87 -10.05
CA GLU A 449 -10.73 -3.53 -11.30
C GLU A 449 -11.56 -4.69 -11.84
N ALA A 450 -11.04 -5.92 -11.74
CA ALA A 450 -11.74 -7.14 -12.09
C ALA A 450 -12.96 -7.41 -11.19
N GLY A 451 -12.96 -6.94 -9.94
CA GLY A 451 -14.07 -7.08 -8.99
C GLY A 451 -13.93 -8.21 -7.97
N LEU A 452 -12.77 -8.85 -7.86
CA LEU A 452 -12.53 -9.92 -6.87
C LEU A 452 -12.70 -9.40 -5.43
N LEU A 453 -12.15 -8.22 -5.15
CA LEU A 453 -12.16 -7.65 -3.80
C LEU A 453 -13.58 -7.31 -3.34
N ALA A 454 -14.44 -6.84 -4.25
CA ALA A 454 -15.86 -6.60 -3.98
C ALA A 454 -16.60 -7.88 -3.57
N VAL A 455 -16.34 -9.01 -4.25
CA VAL A 455 -16.94 -10.32 -3.91
C VAL A 455 -16.53 -10.77 -2.50
N ILE A 456 -15.25 -10.61 -2.15
CA ILE A 456 -14.75 -10.96 -0.81
C ILE A 456 -15.40 -10.05 0.24
N ALA A 457 -15.52 -8.75 -0.05
CA ALA A 457 -16.12 -7.79 0.85
C ALA A 457 -17.61 -8.09 1.13
N ASP A 458 -18.37 -8.48 0.10
CA ASP A 458 -19.75 -8.94 0.25
C ASP A 458 -19.85 -10.21 1.13
N TRP A 459 -18.91 -11.15 0.98
CA TRP A 459 -18.86 -12.35 1.82
C TRP A 459 -18.59 -12.01 3.28
N VAL A 460 -17.62 -11.13 3.56
CA VAL A 460 -17.32 -10.70 4.94
C VAL A 460 -18.50 -9.92 5.54
N HIS A 461 -19.17 -9.07 4.75
CA HIS A 461 -20.37 -8.37 5.19
C HIS A 461 -21.50 -9.33 5.56
N GLN A 462 -21.76 -10.36 4.74
CA GLN A 462 -22.76 -11.38 5.03
C GLN A 462 -22.40 -12.21 6.28
N LEU A 463 -21.14 -12.62 6.43
CA LEU A 463 -20.68 -13.38 7.60
C LEU A 463 -20.76 -12.59 8.90
N SER A 464 -20.48 -11.28 8.83
CA SER A 464 -20.60 -10.39 9.99
C SER A 464 -22.05 -10.02 10.31
N ALA A 465 -23.00 -10.27 9.40
CA ALA A 465 -24.40 -9.85 9.50
C ALA A 465 -24.54 -8.35 9.82
N GLY A 466 -23.58 -7.52 9.37
CA GLY A 466 -23.52 -6.09 9.69
C GLY A 466 -23.16 -5.75 11.14
N ASN A 467 -22.77 -6.73 11.96
CA ASN A 467 -22.36 -6.53 13.34
C ASN A 467 -20.89 -6.13 13.44
N LEU A 468 -20.63 -4.94 14.01
CA LEU A 468 -19.28 -4.39 14.17
C LEU A 468 -18.34 -5.30 14.96
N THR A 469 -18.79 -5.88 16.09
CA THR A 469 -17.99 -6.77 16.93
C THR A 469 -17.54 -8.01 16.16
N ILE A 470 -18.42 -8.60 15.36
CA ILE A 470 -18.09 -9.77 14.53
C ILE A 470 -17.11 -9.34 13.43
N ALA A 471 -17.31 -8.18 12.81
CA ALA A 471 -16.39 -7.66 11.80
C ALA A 471 -14.99 -7.38 12.37
N ILE A 472 -14.88 -6.79 13.56
CA ILE A 472 -13.60 -6.59 14.26
C ILE A 472 -12.90 -7.94 14.47
N CYS A 473 -13.62 -8.92 15.03
CA CYS A 473 -13.08 -10.25 15.27
C CYS A 473 -12.63 -10.92 13.95
N LEU A 474 -13.45 -10.86 12.90
CA LEU A 474 -13.15 -11.46 11.60
C LEU A 474 -11.91 -10.82 10.98
N ILE A 475 -11.86 -9.50 10.87
CA ILE A 475 -10.71 -8.80 10.29
C ILE A 475 -9.44 -9.09 11.09
N LEU A 476 -9.49 -8.99 12.42
CA LEU A 476 -8.31 -9.24 13.26
C LEU A 476 -7.81 -10.69 13.13
N TRP A 477 -8.67 -11.68 13.35
CA TRP A 477 -8.26 -13.09 13.42
C TRP A 477 -7.94 -13.68 12.05
N VAL A 478 -8.72 -13.35 11.01
CA VAL A 478 -8.41 -13.78 9.65
C VAL A 478 -7.08 -13.16 9.22
N SER A 479 -6.85 -11.87 9.51
CA SER A 479 -5.56 -11.23 9.21
C SER A 479 -4.41 -11.88 9.96
N ALA A 480 -4.59 -12.16 11.25
CA ALA A 480 -3.56 -12.82 12.05
C ALA A 480 -3.20 -14.22 11.55
N ILE A 481 -4.21 -15.05 11.26
CA ILE A 481 -3.98 -16.42 10.82
C ILE A 481 -3.41 -16.43 9.39
N MET A 482 -3.98 -15.65 8.48
CA MET A 482 -3.48 -15.61 7.10
C MET A 482 -2.06 -15.06 7.04
N SER A 483 -1.79 -13.97 7.76
CA SER A 483 -0.45 -13.39 7.82
C SER A 483 0.56 -14.25 8.59
N ALA A 484 0.12 -15.27 9.33
CA ALA A 484 1.06 -16.23 9.91
C ALA A 484 1.67 -17.11 8.82
N PHE A 485 0.92 -17.46 7.78
CA PHE A 485 1.36 -18.37 6.71
C PHE A 485 1.73 -17.65 5.41
N VAL A 486 1.44 -16.35 5.34
CA VAL A 486 1.72 -15.51 4.18
C VAL A 486 2.40 -14.24 4.65
N ASP A 487 3.33 -13.72 3.85
CA ASP A 487 3.94 -12.41 4.09
C ASP A 487 2.87 -11.34 4.35
N ASN A 488 3.05 -10.59 5.43
CA ASN A 488 2.14 -9.55 5.91
C ASN A 488 1.89 -8.43 4.88
N ILE A 489 2.83 -8.21 3.96
CA ILE A 489 2.75 -7.16 2.93
C ILE A 489 1.69 -7.46 1.86
N PRO A 490 1.78 -8.55 1.06
CA PRO A 490 0.80 -8.87 0.03
C PRO A 490 -0.58 -9.13 0.62
N PHE A 491 -0.65 -9.71 1.83
CA PHE A 491 -1.92 -9.88 2.52
C PHE A 491 -2.59 -8.52 2.80
N THR A 492 -1.88 -7.57 3.42
CA THR A 492 -2.44 -6.26 3.76
C THR A 492 -2.93 -5.52 2.52
N ALA A 493 -2.13 -5.53 1.45
CA ALA A 493 -2.48 -4.90 0.18
C ALA A 493 -3.86 -5.32 -0.35
N THR A 494 -4.17 -6.61 -0.25
CA THR A 494 -5.44 -7.17 -0.73
C THR A 494 -6.61 -6.84 0.19
N MET A 495 -6.33 -6.66 1.48
CA MET A 495 -7.34 -6.33 2.49
C MET A 495 -7.70 -4.84 2.51
N LEU A 496 -6.87 -3.93 1.97
CA LEU A 496 -7.17 -2.49 2.02
C LEU A 496 -8.55 -2.18 1.41
N PRO A 497 -8.87 -2.58 0.16
CA PRO A 497 -10.15 -2.22 -0.44
C PRO A 497 -11.33 -2.93 0.25
N ILE A 498 -11.10 -4.14 0.78
CA ILE A 498 -12.10 -4.91 1.53
C ILE A 498 -12.47 -4.17 2.82
N VAL A 499 -11.48 -3.77 3.61
CA VAL A 499 -11.69 -3.03 4.86
C VAL A 499 -12.27 -1.64 4.59
N ALA A 500 -11.87 -0.98 3.50
CA ALA A 500 -12.45 0.29 3.07
C ALA A 500 -13.95 0.19 2.83
N TYR A 501 -14.37 -0.84 2.09
CA TYR A 501 -15.77 -1.12 1.84
C TYR A 501 -16.52 -1.41 3.15
N LEU A 502 -16.01 -2.33 3.97
CA LEU A 502 -16.64 -2.71 5.24
C LEU A 502 -16.78 -1.52 6.19
N THR A 503 -15.81 -0.62 6.19
CA THR A 503 -15.84 0.61 6.99
C THR A 503 -16.98 1.54 6.58
N LYS A 504 -17.34 1.57 5.30
CA LYS A 504 -18.47 2.37 4.78
C LYS A 504 -19.83 1.74 5.05
N VAL A 505 -19.94 0.41 5.02
CA VAL A 505 -21.24 -0.29 5.10
C VAL A 505 -21.61 -0.81 6.48
N ILE A 506 -20.65 -0.99 7.38
CA ILE A 506 -20.91 -1.47 8.74
C ILE A 506 -21.09 -0.27 9.68
N PRO A 507 -22.27 -0.11 10.31
CA PRO A 507 -22.50 0.96 11.27
C PRO A 507 -21.49 0.94 12.42
N GLY A 508 -20.93 2.10 12.75
CA GLY A 508 -19.94 2.27 13.84
C GLY A 508 -18.48 2.01 13.45
N ALA A 509 -18.22 1.52 12.23
CA ALA A 509 -16.86 1.34 11.73
C ALA A 509 -16.14 2.68 11.40
N GLU A 510 -16.86 3.80 11.38
CA GLU A 510 -16.35 5.17 11.20
C GLU A 510 -15.24 5.55 12.21
N SER A 511 -15.15 4.84 13.33
CA SER A 511 -14.09 4.98 14.34
C SER A 511 -12.69 4.54 13.87
N ASN A 512 -12.56 4.04 12.64
CA ASN A 512 -11.36 3.42 12.07
C ASN A 512 -10.95 2.10 12.74
N VAL A 513 -11.81 1.50 13.57
CA VAL A 513 -11.50 0.26 14.30
C VAL A 513 -11.13 -0.91 13.40
N LEU A 514 -11.73 -1.02 12.21
CA LEU A 514 -11.40 -2.10 11.26
C LEU A 514 -10.00 -1.93 10.67
N TRP A 515 -9.51 -0.69 10.53
CA TRP A 515 -8.12 -0.41 10.12
C TRP A 515 -7.13 -0.82 11.21
N TRP A 516 -7.46 -0.55 12.47
CA TRP A 516 -6.65 -1.00 13.61
C TRP A 516 -6.65 -2.52 13.75
N ALA A 517 -7.80 -3.17 13.51
CA ALA A 517 -7.90 -4.63 13.46
C ALA A 517 -7.03 -5.24 12.36
N LEU A 518 -7.01 -4.63 11.16
CA LEU A 518 -6.15 -5.07 10.05
C LEU A 518 -4.67 -4.86 10.40
N ALA A 519 -4.28 -3.68 10.90
CA ALA A 519 -2.91 -3.37 11.30
C ALA A 519 -2.38 -4.35 12.35
N LEU A 520 -3.12 -4.52 13.45
CA LEU A 520 -2.75 -5.45 14.53
C LEU A 520 -2.74 -6.90 14.04
N GLY A 521 -3.75 -7.29 13.25
CA GLY A 521 -3.86 -8.65 12.73
C GLY A 521 -2.72 -9.00 11.78
N ALA A 522 -2.42 -8.15 10.80
CA ALA A 522 -1.34 -8.40 9.85
C ALA A 522 0.04 -8.40 10.54
N CYS A 523 0.36 -7.37 11.33
CA CYS A 523 1.68 -7.24 11.94
C CYS A 523 1.94 -8.31 13.03
N LEU A 524 0.97 -8.58 13.90
CA LEU A 524 1.15 -9.62 14.94
C LEU A 524 0.98 -11.02 14.36
N GLY A 525 0.15 -11.18 13.31
CA GLY A 525 0.00 -12.43 12.57
C GLY A 525 1.33 -12.93 12.00
N GLY A 526 2.13 -12.02 11.45
CA GLY A 526 3.47 -12.30 10.92
C GLY A 526 4.43 -12.98 11.91
N ASN A 527 4.13 -12.96 13.21
CA ASN A 527 4.89 -13.71 14.22
C ASN A 527 4.58 -15.21 14.24
N GLY A 528 3.48 -15.67 13.66
CA GLY A 528 2.99 -17.04 13.84
C GLY A 528 3.93 -18.10 13.26
N THR A 529 4.64 -17.81 12.16
CA THR A 529 5.56 -18.75 11.52
C THR A 529 6.83 -18.06 11.00
N MET A 530 7.81 -18.84 10.55
CA MET A 530 9.08 -18.29 10.05
C MET A 530 8.94 -17.52 8.73
N ILE A 531 7.87 -17.75 7.97
CA ILE A 531 7.59 -17.12 6.66
C ILE A 531 6.57 -15.98 6.75
N GLY A 532 5.91 -15.79 7.90
CA GLY A 532 4.82 -14.81 8.05
C GLY A 532 5.27 -13.35 7.95
N ALA A 533 6.56 -13.07 8.15
CA ALA A 533 7.13 -11.73 7.96
C ALA A 533 8.56 -11.81 7.44
N SER A 534 8.95 -10.83 6.62
CA SER A 534 10.27 -10.76 6.01
C SER A 534 11.41 -10.72 7.04
N ALA A 535 11.20 -10.04 8.17
CA ALA A 535 12.18 -9.96 9.25
C ALA A 535 12.48 -11.35 9.85
N ASN A 536 11.49 -12.25 9.87
CA ASN A 536 11.64 -13.62 10.35
C ASN A 536 12.57 -14.40 9.42
N VAL A 537 12.30 -14.35 8.11
CA VAL A 537 13.04 -15.06 7.06
C VAL A 537 14.50 -14.60 7.03
N VAL A 538 14.73 -13.29 7.07
CA VAL A 538 16.09 -12.71 7.09
C VAL A 538 16.85 -13.12 8.36
N THR A 539 16.21 -13.04 9.53
CA THR A 539 16.85 -13.44 10.80
C THR A 539 17.20 -14.93 10.81
N VAL A 540 16.30 -15.78 10.33
CA VAL A 540 16.55 -17.23 10.17
C VAL A 540 17.73 -17.43 9.23
N GLY A 541 17.74 -16.81 8.06
CA GLY A 541 18.81 -16.97 7.07
C GLY A 541 20.18 -16.59 7.61
N ILE A 542 20.28 -15.50 8.39
CA ILE A 542 21.51 -15.10 9.07
C ILE A 542 21.91 -16.11 10.15
N ALA A 543 20.95 -16.60 10.94
CA ALA A 543 21.22 -17.62 11.96
C ALA A 543 21.72 -18.94 11.33
N GLU A 544 21.13 -19.36 10.22
CA GLU A 544 21.55 -20.56 9.47
C GLU A 544 22.95 -20.41 8.88
N ALA A 545 23.27 -19.24 8.32
CA ALA A 545 24.60 -18.92 7.83
C ALA A 545 25.66 -18.96 8.95
N ALA A 546 25.26 -18.61 10.18
CA ALA A 546 26.10 -18.74 11.38
C ALA A 546 26.13 -20.16 11.98
N GLY A 547 25.49 -21.14 11.35
CA GLY A 547 25.48 -22.55 11.78
C GLY A 547 24.33 -22.93 12.73
N TYR A 548 23.40 -22.02 13.02
CA TYR A 548 22.27 -22.24 13.93
C TYR A 548 20.97 -22.44 13.14
N ARG A 549 20.72 -23.69 12.73
CA ARG A 549 19.51 -24.03 11.98
C ARG A 549 18.25 -24.02 12.83
N ILE A 550 17.17 -23.44 12.29
CA ILE A 550 15.86 -23.36 12.92
C ILE A 550 14.89 -24.19 12.09
N SER A 551 14.41 -25.31 12.63
CA SER A 551 13.32 -26.04 11.98
C SER A 551 12.02 -25.21 12.03
N PHE A 552 11.20 -25.28 10.98
CA PHE A 552 9.88 -24.66 10.92
C PHE A 552 9.05 -24.94 12.19
N PHE A 553 8.93 -26.21 12.59
CA PHE A 553 8.17 -26.61 13.79
C PHE A 553 8.78 -26.08 15.10
N GLY A 554 10.11 -25.94 15.16
CA GLY A 554 10.81 -25.35 16.30
C GLY A 554 10.44 -23.88 16.50
N PHE A 555 10.41 -23.11 15.41
CA PHE A 555 9.93 -21.73 15.42
C PHE A 555 8.43 -21.67 15.75
N PHE A 556 7.63 -22.44 15.01
CA PHE A 556 6.17 -22.48 15.10
C PHE A 556 5.68 -22.72 16.54
N LYS A 557 6.24 -23.73 17.23
CA LYS A 557 5.82 -24.08 18.59
C LYS A 557 5.90 -22.90 19.56
N TYR A 558 6.93 -22.07 19.41
CA TYR A 558 7.13 -20.90 20.25
C TYR A 558 6.28 -19.72 19.77
N ALA A 559 6.44 -19.39 18.49
CA ALA A 559 6.01 -18.13 17.92
C ALA A 559 4.50 -18.10 17.68
N PHE A 560 3.91 -19.21 17.23
CA PHE A 560 2.46 -19.34 17.02
C PHE A 560 1.69 -19.15 18.32
N LEU A 561 2.16 -19.73 19.43
CA LEU A 561 1.51 -19.56 20.73
C LEU A 561 1.56 -18.11 21.21
N TYR A 562 2.70 -17.43 21.05
CA TYR A 562 2.79 -16.01 21.38
C TYR A 562 1.88 -15.16 20.49
N MET A 563 1.82 -15.44 19.19
CA MET A 563 0.90 -14.78 18.26
C MET A 563 -0.55 -14.91 18.72
N LEU A 564 -1.01 -16.09 19.13
CA LEU A 564 -2.37 -16.25 19.67
C LEU A 564 -2.61 -15.39 20.93
N ILE A 565 -1.62 -15.31 21.82
CA ILE A 565 -1.70 -14.51 23.05
C ILE A 565 -1.78 -13.02 22.71
N SER A 566 -0.89 -12.52 21.86
CA SER A 566 -0.85 -11.11 21.50
C SER A 566 -2.08 -10.68 20.69
N VAL A 567 -2.54 -11.51 19.75
CA VAL A 567 -3.77 -11.26 18.99
C VAL A 567 -5.00 -11.29 19.90
N ALA A 568 -5.06 -12.19 20.89
CA ALA A 568 -6.14 -12.18 21.87
C ALA A 568 -6.15 -10.92 22.74
N ILE A 569 -4.97 -10.43 23.16
CA ILE A 569 -4.83 -9.14 23.87
C ILE A 569 -5.36 -8.01 22.99
N CYS A 570 -4.98 -7.97 21.72
CA CYS A 570 -5.46 -6.98 20.76
C CYS A 570 -6.98 -7.06 20.53
N ASN A 571 -7.55 -8.26 20.47
CA ASN A 571 -8.98 -8.44 20.31
C ASN A 571 -9.73 -7.85 21.50
N VAL A 572 -9.31 -8.19 22.72
CA VAL A 572 -9.91 -7.64 23.95
C VAL A 572 -9.75 -6.12 24.00
N TRP A 573 -8.59 -5.59 23.61
CA TRP A 573 -8.36 -4.16 23.53
C TRP A 573 -9.33 -3.47 22.57
N LEU A 574 -9.44 -3.96 21.33
CA LEU A 574 -10.33 -3.37 20.34
C LEU A 574 -11.79 -3.39 20.81
N LEU A 575 -12.27 -4.50 21.39
CA LEU A 575 -13.65 -4.63 21.87
C LEU A 575 -13.98 -3.80 23.12
N LEU A 576 -12.97 -3.36 23.88
CA LEU A 576 -13.18 -2.54 25.08
C LEU A 576 -13.15 -1.04 24.80
N PHE A 577 -12.36 -0.62 23.80
CA PHE A 577 -12.11 0.79 23.52
C PHE A 577 -12.81 1.31 22.24
N TYR A 578 -13.42 0.42 21.45
CA TYR A 578 -14.20 0.71 20.25
C TYR A 578 -15.48 -0.13 20.23
#